data_AF-A0A1B8GCE7-F1
#
_entry.id   AF-A0A1B8GCE7-F1
#
_cell.length_a   1.000
_cell.length_b   1.000
_cell.length_c   1.000
_cell.angle_alpha   90.00
_cell.angle_beta   90.00
_cell.angle_gamma   90.00
#
_symmetry.space_group_name_H-M   'P 1'
#
loop_
_entity.id
_entity.type
_entity.pdbx_description
1 polymer ?
#
loop_
_entity_poly.entity_id
_entity_poly.type
_entity_poly.pdbx_seq_one_letter_code
_entity_poly.pdbx_strand_id
1 'polypeptide(L)'
;MANPASPIQAQSPSPPTDTMPLLNGQRHAQDQDQTSQWQPVSGGNRQHVSLRVSREAWHALSATIRYSYSNVLLVCVPLGIYAAEHGWSPAAVFTLNFLAMFPLASILTFSTEQLAAEFGSVIGGLINATFGNAVEMIVGISALKEGEISIVQSSMIGSILSSILLILGTSFFCVGVGKQTVDINIDIAGILTSLMIISCSSLIIPSALYIANPGSNDSNHNPNDYILNLSRTTSIILLIFYLLYLFFQSYTHSHLFTEEEEDEQSDKLSTWSSSTVLILATVGVAVCSDYLIDSVDGFVEALGVSRSFIGLIIVPIVGNAGCYVATVKWSRTGKINLAVSVIVGSTLQISLFVTPFLVIVGWIIGKDMTLQFDTFETIALTMSVLIVNCLVRDGQTNYFEGVLLIGTYVTIAIAFFVHPDSDTAINLAGSIPNITNFA
;
A
#
# COMPACT_ATOMS: atom_id res chain seq x y z
N MET A 1 6.18 -66.31 24.51
CA MET A 1 7.22 -66.79 25.44
C MET A 1 7.98 -65.57 25.93
N ALA A 2 7.82 -65.26 27.21
CA ALA A 2 8.39 -64.11 27.88
C ALA A 2 9.88 -64.32 28.16
N ASN A 3 10.67 -63.23 28.09
CA ASN A 3 11.99 -63.18 28.70
C ASN A 3 12.03 -61.90 29.57
N PRO A 4 12.47 -61.97 30.85
CA PRO A 4 12.26 -60.89 31.81
C PRO A 4 13.44 -59.90 31.88
N ALA A 5 13.13 -58.81 32.57
CA ALA A 5 13.88 -57.57 32.76
C ALA A 5 15.29 -57.68 33.36
N SER A 6 16.13 -56.72 33.00
CA SER A 6 17.30 -56.25 33.75
C SER A 6 17.05 -54.81 34.23
N PRO A 7 17.38 -54.46 35.50
CA PRO A 7 17.07 -53.15 36.06
C PRO A 7 18.16 -52.10 35.73
N ILE A 8 17.73 -50.92 35.32
CA ILE A 8 18.56 -49.71 35.19
C ILE A 8 18.76 -49.13 36.61
N GLN A 9 20.01 -49.04 37.05
CA GLN A 9 20.40 -48.38 38.29
C GLN A 9 20.28 -46.85 38.15
N ALA A 10 19.51 -46.23 39.05
CA ALA A 10 19.49 -44.79 39.22
C ALA A 10 20.76 -44.33 39.96
N GLN A 11 21.55 -43.45 39.34
CA GLN A 11 22.63 -42.72 40.02
C GLN A 11 22.09 -41.40 40.58
N SER A 12 22.33 -41.18 41.87
CA SER A 12 22.10 -39.93 42.61
C SER A 12 23.09 -38.82 42.19
N PRO A 13 22.70 -37.52 42.18
CA PRO A 13 23.63 -36.43 41.90
C PRO A 13 24.52 -36.08 43.11
N SER A 14 25.80 -35.79 42.85
CA SER A 14 26.80 -35.27 43.79
C SER A 14 26.73 -33.73 43.95
N PRO A 15 27.15 -33.15 45.09
CA PRO A 15 27.02 -31.72 45.37
C PRO A 15 28.13 -30.87 44.70
N PRO A 16 27.93 -29.55 44.50
CA PRO A 16 28.94 -28.68 43.92
C PRO A 16 30.03 -28.32 44.92
N THR A 17 31.27 -28.24 44.44
CA THR A 17 32.47 -27.89 45.22
C THR A 17 32.86 -26.44 44.92
N ASP A 18 32.72 -25.56 45.91
CA ASP A 18 33.31 -24.21 45.91
C ASP A 18 34.82 -24.29 46.11
N THR A 19 35.61 -23.67 45.22
CA THR A 19 36.97 -23.20 45.55
C THR A 19 37.37 -22.02 44.67
N MET A 20 37.39 -20.81 45.26
CA MET A 20 38.17 -19.66 44.78
C MET A 20 39.64 -19.80 45.21
N PRO A 21 40.61 -19.28 44.45
CA PRO A 21 41.94 -18.98 44.96
C PRO A 21 42.08 -17.49 45.34
N LEU A 22 42.46 -17.25 46.59
CA LEU A 22 42.97 -16.01 47.15
C LEU A 22 44.32 -15.62 46.51
N LEU A 23 44.51 -14.34 46.21
CA LEU A 23 45.83 -13.71 46.31
C LEU A 23 45.70 -12.30 46.91
N ASN A 24 46.13 -12.19 48.16
CA ASN A 24 46.29 -10.95 48.92
C ASN A 24 47.78 -10.59 48.93
N GLY A 25 48.13 -9.31 48.76
CA GLY A 25 49.55 -8.92 48.73
C GLY A 25 49.89 -7.45 48.43
N GLN A 26 49.25 -6.50 49.11
CA GLN A 26 49.85 -5.28 49.69
C GLN A 26 50.90 -4.44 48.88
N ARG A 27 50.60 -3.16 48.54
CA ARG A 27 51.04 -1.96 49.31
C ARG A 27 50.81 -0.59 48.60
N HIS A 28 50.39 0.37 49.43
CA HIS A 28 50.59 1.83 49.43
C HIS A 28 49.74 2.79 48.55
N ALA A 29 48.66 3.28 49.18
CA ALA A 29 48.38 4.69 49.57
C ALA A 29 48.74 5.86 48.62
N GLN A 30 47.72 6.60 48.18
CA GLN A 30 47.52 8.03 48.49
C GLN A 30 46.17 8.54 47.94
N ASP A 31 45.34 9.09 48.84
CA ASP A 31 44.19 9.94 48.52
C ASP A 31 44.64 11.26 47.89
N GLN A 32 43.95 11.70 46.83
CA GLN A 32 43.71 13.13 46.59
C GLN A 32 42.51 13.35 45.66
N ASP A 33 41.58 14.17 46.16
CA ASP A 33 40.43 14.76 45.48
C ASP A 33 40.73 15.22 44.05
N GLN A 34 39.92 14.77 43.08
CA GLN A 34 39.68 15.51 41.84
C GLN A 34 38.20 15.90 41.76
N THR A 35 37.98 17.16 42.13
CA THR A 35 36.82 17.95 41.74
C THR A 35 36.67 17.91 40.22
N SER A 36 35.49 17.49 39.76
CA SER A 36 35.10 17.48 38.35
C SER A 36 35.00 18.91 37.83
N GLN A 37 36.09 19.38 37.23
CA GLN A 37 36.19 20.66 36.56
C GLN A 37 35.29 20.65 35.32
N TRP A 38 34.12 21.29 35.42
CA TRP A 38 33.29 21.63 34.26
C TRP A 38 34.10 22.53 33.31
N GLN A 39 34.47 21.99 32.16
CA GLN A 39 35.00 22.78 31.05
C GLN A 39 33.81 23.32 30.23
N PRO A 40 33.74 24.64 29.95
CA PRO A 40 32.71 25.15 29.07
C PRO A 40 33.00 24.68 27.65
N VAL A 41 31.98 24.10 27.00
CA VAL A 41 31.99 23.81 25.55
C VAL A 41 32.14 25.14 24.83
N SER A 42 33.39 25.48 24.51
CA SER A 42 33.74 26.68 23.77
C SER A 42 33.44 26.45 22.28
N GLY A 43 32.34 27.04 21.82
CA GLY A 43 32.28 27.92 20.65
C GLY A 43 32.97 27.53 19.33
N GLY A 44 33.11 26.25 18.97
CA GLY A 44 33.78 25.87 17.72
C GLY A 44 33.22 24.61 17.06
N ASN A 45 31.98 24.62 16.56
CA ASN A 45 31.49 23.43 15.83
C ASN A 45 30.37 23.66 14.78
N ARG A 46 30.30 24.83 14.14
CA ARG A 46 29.33 25.01 13.02
C ARG A 46 29.81 24.44 11.69
N GLN A 47 31.13 24.48 11.40
CA GLN A 47 31.68 24.00 10.13
C GLN A 47 31.73 22.46 10.03
N HIS A 48 32.15 21.74 11.07
CA HIS A 48 32.23 20.26 11.02
C HIS A 48 30.86 19.57 11.03
N VAL A 49 29.85 20.16 11.67
CA VAL A 49 28.46 19.68 11.60
C VAL A 49 27.90 19.90 10.18
N SER A 50 28.11 21.08 9.59
CA SER A 50 27.61 21.38 8.23
C SER A 50 28.20 20.46 7.16
N LEU A 51 29.48 20.07 7.28
CA LEU A 51 30.13 19.16 6.33
C LEU A 51 29.64 17.71 6.46
N ARG A 52 29.37 17.23 7.68
CA ARG A 52 28.78 15.90 7.93
C ARG A 52 27.35 15.82 7.41
N VAL A 53 26.52 16.82 7.73
CA VAL A 53 25.14 16.93 7.22
C VAL A 53 25.13 17.01 5.68
N SER A 54 26.06 17.74 5.05
CA SER A 54 26.14 17.80 3.59
C SER A 54 26.52 16.47 2.93
N ARG A 55 27.37 15.66 3.59
CA ARG A 55 27.75 14.34 3.08
C ARG A 55 26.63 13.33 3.27
N GLU A 56 26.00 13.30 4.43
CA GLU A 56 24.84 12.43 4.70
C GLU A 56 23.67 12.78 3.77
N ALA A 57 23.38 14.07 3.56
CA ALA A 57 22.38 14.52 2.60
C ALA A 57 22.75 14.15 1.15
N TRP A 58 24.03 14.24 0.77
CA TRP A 58 24.49 13.82 -0.56
C TRP A 58 24.39 12.31 -0.77
N HIS A 59 24.74 11.52 0.25
CA HIS A 59 24.58 10.07 0.23
C HIS A 59 23.10 9.68 0.14
N ALA A 60 22.25 10.30 0.96
CA ALA A 60 20.81 10.07 0.91
C ALA A 60 20.23 10.43 -0.46
N LEU A 61 20.54 11.62 -0.98
CA LEU A 61 20.10 12.06 -2.30
C LEU A 61 20.59 11.12 -3.41
N SER A 62 21.86 10.72 -3.38
CA SER A 62 22.43 9.80 -4.38
C SER A 62 21.82 8.41 -4.31
N ALA A 63 21.56 7.88 -3.10
CA ALA A 63 20.92 6.59 -2.91
C ALA A 63 19.46 6.64 -3.40
N THR A 64 18.71 7.67 -3.01
CA THR A 64 17.33 7.90 -3.42
C THR A 64 17.19 8.04 -4.93
N ILE A 65 18.08 8.79 -5.59
CA ILE A 65 18.06 8.98 -7.05
C ILE A 65 18.43 7.70 -7.81
N ARG A 66 19.26 6.82 -7.24
CA ARG A 66 19.65 5.56 -7.90
C ARG A 66 18.70 4.39 -7.64
N TYR A 67 17.80 4.53 -6.68
CA TYR A 67 16.89 3.46 -6.27
C TYR A 67 15.95 3.00 -7.40
N SER A 68 15.40 3.93 -8.19
CA SER A 68 14.45 3.62 -9.25
C SER A 68 14.82 4.30 -10.56
N TYR A 69 14.70 3.56 -11.68
CA TYR A 69 14.82 4.12 -13.03
C TYR A 69 13.78 5.21 -13.32
N SER A 70 12.68 5.23 -12.56
CA SER A 70 11.63 6.24 -12.63
C SER A 70 12.13 7.65 -12.27
N ASN A 71 13.24 7.77 -11.54
CA ASN A 71 13.77 9.06 -11.09
C ASN A 71 14.19 10.01 -12.22
N VAL A 72 14.32 9.52 -13.46
CA VAL A 72 14.43 10.37 -14.66
C VAL A 72 13.25 11.33 -14.79
N LEU A 73 12.06 10.92 -14.33
CA LEU A 73 10.84 11.72 -14.34
C LEU A 73 10.77 12.76 -13.21
N LEU A 74 11.76 12.86 -12.31
CA LEU A 74 11.77 13.91 -11.28
C LEU A 74 11.78 15.33 -11.86
N VAL A 75 12.26 15.48 -13.10
CA VAL A 75 12.17 16.76 -13.83
C VAL A 75 10.72 17.20 -14.07
N CYS A 76 9.77 16.25 -14.10
CA CYS A 76 8.35 16.53 -14.24
C CYS A 76 7.76 17.19 -12.99
N VAL A 77 8.37 17.08 -11.80
CA VAL A 77 7.88 17.72 -10.58
C VAL A 77 7.88 19.25 -10.70
N PRO A 78 9.04 19.93 -10.88
CA PRO A 78 9.03 21.38 -11.05
C PRO A 78 8.34 21.82 -12.34
N LEU A 79 8.38 21.01 -13.40
CA LEU A 79 7.75 21.33 -14.68
C LEU A 79 6.21 21.27 -14.59
N GLY A 80 5.65 20.30 -13.86
CA GLY A 80 4.21 20.15 -13.64
C GLY A 80 3.64 21.29 -12.81
N ILE A 81 4.33 21.68 -11.74
CA ILE A 81 3.98 22.86 -10.94
C ILE A 81 4.05 24.13 -11.79
N TYR A 82 5.13 24.30 -12.56
CA TYR A 82 5.28 25.45 -13.45
C TYR A 82 4.16 25.52 -14.50
N ALA A 83 3.81 24.38 -15.11
CA ALA A 83 2.74 24.29 -16.10
C ALA A 83 1.38 24.67 -15.52
N ALA A 84 1.08 24.23 -14.29
CA ALA A 84 -0.16 24.59 -13.60
C ALA A 84 -0.25 26.11 -13.34
N GLU A 85 0.80 26.70 -12.77
CA GLU A 85 0.84 28.13 -12.42
C GLU A 85 0.84 29.07 -13.64
N HIS A 86 1.31 28.59 -14.79
CA HIS A 86 1.36 29.39 -16.04
C HIS A 86 0.19 29.09 -16.99
N GLY A 87 -0.83 28.37 -16.53
CA GLY A 87 -2.05 28.13 -17.29
C GLY A 87 -1.84 27.33 -18.58
N TRP A 88 -0.96 26.32 -18.54
CA TRP A 88 -0.83 25.38 -19.66
C TRP A 88 -2.13 24.58 -19.84
N SER A 89 -2.29 23.91 -20.99
CA SER A 89 -3.49 23.10 -21.25
C SER A 89 -3.70 22.07 -20.12
N PRO A 90 -4.94 21.86 -19.64
CA PRO A 90 -5.22 20.92 -18.55
C PRO A 90 -4.66 19.52 -18.78
N ALA A 91 -4.74 19.01 -20.02
CA ALA A 91 -4.18 17.71 -20.36
C ALA A 91 -2.65 17.64 -20.16
N ALA A 92 -1.92 18.73 -20.40
CA ALA A 92 -0.49 18.80 -20.15
C ALA A 92 -0.18 18.89 -18.66
N VAL A 93 -0.95 19.67 -17.89
CA VAL A 93 -0.83 19.76 -16.42
C VAL A 93 -1.06 18.39 -15.79
N PHE A 94 -2.13 17.71 -16.20
CA PHE A 94 -2.47 16.35 -15.78
C PHE A 94 -1.31 15.40 -16.09
N THR A 95 -0.86 15.36 -17.34
CA THR A 95 0.19 14.42 -17.78
C THR A 95 1.52 14.66 -17.05
N LEU A 96 1.93 15.91 -16.88
CA LEU A 96 3.19 16.24 -16.20
C LEU A 96 3.15 15.87 -14.72
N ASN A 97 2.08 16.22 -14.01
CA ASN A 97 1.93 15.87 -12.60
C ASN A 97 1.75 14.35 -12.40
N PHE A 98 1.04 13.68 -13.30
CA PHE A 98 0.92 12.21 -13.32
C PHE A 98 2.29 11.53 -13.46
N LEU A 99 3.12 11.97 -14.41
CA LEU A 99 4.47 11.43 -14.59
C LEU A 99 5.39 11.75 -13.40
N ALA A 100 5.23 12.92 -12.79
CA ALA A 100 5.97 13.33 -11.60
C ALA A 100 5.71 12.42 -10.39
N MET A 101 4.52 11.81 -10.31
CA MET A 101 4.14 10.98 -9.18
C MET A 101 4.83 9.61 -9.16
N PHE A 102 5.23 9.04 -10.30
CA PHE A 102 5.95 7.75 -10.34
C PHE A 102 7.26 7.73 -9.53
N PRO A 103 8.19 8.68 -9.72
CA PRO A 103 9.41 8.71 -8.92
C PRO A 103 9.11 9.09 -7.46
N LEU A 104 8.17 10.01 -7.23
CA LEU A 104 7.79 10.40 -5.86
C LEU A 104 7.24 9.21 -5.06
N ALA A 105 6.37 8.40 -5.66
CA ALA A 105 5.85 7.17 -5.06
C ALA A 105 6.99 6.18 -4.74
N SER A 106 7.92 5.98 -5.68
CA SER A 106 9.08 5.11 -5.47
C SER A 106 9.97 5.57 -4.31
N ILE A 107 10.23 6.87 -4.21
CA ILE A 107 11.03 7.49 -3.14
C ILE A 107 10.31 7.36 -1.79
N LEU A 108 9.00 7.54 -1.79
CA LEU A 108 8.16 7.42 -0.60
C LEU A 108 8.18 5.98 -0.07
N THR A 109 7.98 4.97 -0.94
CA THR A 109 8.08 3.54 -0.57
C THR A 109 9.46 3.22 0.00
N PHE A 110 10.54 3.58 -0.69
CA PHE A 110 11.89 3.33 -0.22
C PHE A 110 12.16 3.98 1.15
N SER A 111 11.76 5.24 1.32
CA SER A 111 11.99 5.95 2.59
C SER A 111 11.15 5.36 3.72
N THR A 112 9.96 4.85 3.41
CA THR A 112 9.09 4.14 4.35
C THR A 112 9.72 2.83 4.80
N GLU A 113 10.24 2.02 3.87
CA GLU A 113 10.94 0.77 4.18
C GLU A 113 12.17 1.02 5.07
N GLN A 114 13.03 1.97 4.68
CA GLN A 114 14.22 2.34 5.45
C GLN A 114 13.87 2.86 6.84
N LEU A 115 12.80 3.65 6.96
CA LEU A 115 12.36 4.15 8.25
C LEU A 115 11.77 3.02 9.09
N ALA A 116 10.90 2.18 8.52
CA ALA A 116 10.24 1.08 9.23
C ALA A 116 11.24 0.04 9.74
N ALA A 117 12.31 -0.25 8.99
CA ALA A 117 13.36 -1.20 9.38
C ALA A 117 14.17 -0.77 10.62
N GLU A 118 14.26 0.54 10.88
CA GLU A 118 14.91 1.08 12.09
C GLU A 118 14.03 0.94 13.35
N PHE A 119 12.72 0.70 13.17
CA PHE A 119 11.78 0.51 14.27
C PHE A 119 11.41 -0.97 14.44
N GLY A 120 11.14 -1.39 15.67
CA GLY A 120 10.70 -2.78 15.94
C GLY A 120 9.40 -3.14 15.23
N SER A 121 9.09 -4.44 15.13
CA SER A 121 8.00 -4.98 14.29
C SER A 121 6.67 -4.25 14.39
N VAL A 122 6.26 -3.82 15.59
CA VAL A 122 4.99 -3.11 15.82
C VAL A 122 5.01 -1.68 15.28
N ILE A 123 6.04 -0.90 15.59
CA ILE A 123 6.12 0.50 15.15
C ILE A 123 6.47 0.57 13.66
N GLY A 124 7.38 -0.30 13.18
CA GLY A 124 7.68 -0.45 11.77
C GLY A 124 6.45 -0.88 10.97
N GLY A 125 5.66 -1.82 11.50
CA GLY A 125 4.37 -2.22 10.92
C GLY A 125 3.40 -1.06 10.78
N LEU A 126 3.29 -0.18 11.79
CA LEU A 126 2.42 1.01 11.74
C LEU A 126 2.91 2.08 10.77
N ILE A 127 4.23 2.28 10.68
CA ILE A 127 4.86 3.19 9.70
C ILE A 127 4.57 2.69 8.29
N ASN A 128 4.77 1.40 8.03
CA ASN A 128 4.50 0.79 6.73
C ASN A 128 3.00 0.84 6.38
N ALA A 129 2.13 0.54 7.35
CA ALA A 129 0.68 0.68 7.22
C ALA A 129 0.25 2.08 6.75
N THR A 130 0.86 3.11 7.32
CA THR A 130 0.49 4.50 7.05
C THR A 130 1.17 5.01 5.80
N PHE A 131 2.50 5.01 5.77
CA PHE A 131 3.25 5.61 4.67
C PHE A 131 3.35 4.71 3.44
N GLY A 132 3.22 3.39 3.59
CA GLY A 132 3.22 2.44 2.47
C GLY A 132 2.02 2.61 1.53
N ASN A 133 0.92 3.21 2.02
CA ASN A 133 -0.26 3.58 1.22
C ASN A 133 -0.48 5.10 1.17
N ALA A 134 0.58 5.89 1.39
CA ALA A 134 0.44 7.34 1.46
C ALA A 134 -0.02 7.94 0.13
N VAL A 135 0.42 7.39 -1.01
CA VAL A 135 0.05 7.93 -2.32
C VAL A 135 -1.45 7.81 -2.54
N GLU A 136 -2.02 6.64 -2.26
CA GLU A 136 -3.46 6.37 -2.34
C GLU A 136 -4.25 7.28 -1.38
N MET A 137 -3.79 7.42 -0.13
CA MET A 137 -4.44 8.30 0.84
C MET A 137 -4.39 9.76 0.42
N ILE A 138 -3.23 10.24 -0.05
CA ILE A 138 -3.05 11.64 -0.47
C ILE A 138 -3.92 11.94 -1.69
N VAL A 139 -3.86 11.10 -2.73
CA VAL A 139 -4.68 11.26 -3.93
C VAL A 139 -6.17 11.18 -3.61
N GLY A 140 -6.56 10.24 -2.74
CA GLY A 140 -7.93 10.13 -2.25
C GLY A 140 -8.38 11.37 -1.49
N ILE A 141 -7.55 11.93 -0.61
CA ILE A 141 -7.88 13.16 0.14
C ILE A 141 -7.96 14.37 -0.79
N SER A 142 -7.03 14.53 -1.74
CA SER A 142 -7.07 15.60 -2.75
C SER A 142 -8.37 15.53 -3.55
N ALA A 143 -8.72 14.37 -4.08
CA ALA A 143 -9.96 14.15 -4.82
C ALA A 143 -11.22 14.39 -3.96
N LEU A 144 -11.22 13.95 -2.69
CA LEU A 144 -12.33 14.22 -1.76
C LEU A 144 -12.54 15.71 -1.49
N LYS A 145 -11.46 16.50 -1.36
CA LYS A 145 -11.54 17.95 -1.14
C LYS A 145 -12.25 18.63 -2.32
N GLU A 146 -11.89 18.25 -3.54
CA GLU A 146 -12.52 18.77 -4.77
C GLU A 146 -13.93 18.21 -5.00
N GLY A 147 -14.33 17.16 -4.28
CA GLY A 147 -15.66 16.54 -4.42
C GLY A 147 -15.73 15.47 -5.50
N GLU A 148 -14.58 14.98 -5.97
CA GLU A 148 -14.44 13.91 -6.96
C GLU A 148 -14.66 12.52 -6.32
N ILE A 149 -15.82 12.32 -5.70
CA ILE A 149 -16.16 11.08 -4.97
C ILE A 149 -16.02 9.83 -5.85
N SER A 150 -16.47 9.92 -7.11
CA SER A 150 -16.38 8.81 -8.06
C SER A 150 -14.94 8.42 -8.36
N ILE A 151 -14.01 9.38 -8.47
CA ILE A 151 -12.58 9.09 -8.69
C ILE A 151 -12.01 8.40 -7.47
N VAL A 152 -12.36 8.86 -6.26
CA VAL A 152 -11.92 8.24 -5.00
C VAL A 152 -12.39 6.78 -4.96
N GLN A 153 -13.68 6.53 -5.19
CA GLN A 153 -14.26 5.18 -5.16
C GLN A 153 -13.63 4.26 -6.20
N SER A 154 -13.61 4.68 -7.47
CA SER A 154 -13.03 3.92 -8.57
C SER A 154 -11.54 3.65 -8.33
N SER A 155 -10.78 4.60 -7.76
CA SER A 155 -9.35 4.41 -7.47
C SER A 155 -9.05 3.40 -6.39
N MET A 156 -9.89 3.26 -5.36
CA MET A 156 -9.70 2.22 -4.33
C MET A 156 -9.88 0.82 -4.91
N ILE A 157 -10.94 0.62 -5.72
CA ILE A 157 -11.18 -0.65 -6.41
C ILE A 157 -10.07 -0.92 -7.43
N GLY A 158 -9.70 0.10 -8.20
CA GLY A 158 -8.64 0.03 -9.18
C GLY A 158 -7.28 -0.31 -8.58
N SER A 159 -6.95 0.22 -7.39
CA SER A 159 -5.72 -0.13 -6.68
C SER A 159 -5.69 -1.60 -6.25
N ILE A 160 -6.83 -2.14 -5.79
CA ILE A 160 -6.95 -3.58 -5.50
C ILE A 160 -6.79 -4.40 -6.78
N LEU A 161 -7.52 -4.06 -7.85
CA LEU A 161 -7.47 -4.78 -9.13
C LEU A 161 -6.06 -4.75 -9.75
N SER A 162 -5.40 -3.60 -9.70
CA SER A 162 -4.01 -3.44 -10.14
C SER A 162 -3.09 -4.37 -9.35
N SER A 163 -3.18 -4.38 -8.02
CA SER A 163 -2.36 -5.26 -7.18
C SER A 163 -2.56 -6.74 -7.51
N ILE A 164 -3.81 -7.22 -7.47
CA ILE A 164 -4.08 -8.65 -7.55
C ILE A 164 -4.05 -9.20 -8.99
N LEU A 165 -4.22 -8.37 -10.02
CA LEU A 165 -4.17 -8.81 -11.41
C LEU A 165 -2.89 -8.39 -12.12
N LEU A 166 -2.61 -7.07 -12.16
CA LEU A 166 -1.48 -6.54 -12.94
C LEU A 166 -0.14 -6.85 -12.26
N ILE A 167 0.02 -6.48 -10.99
CA ILE A 167 1.28 -6.67 -10.27
C ILE A 167 1.55 -8.16 -10.04
N LEU A 168 0.55 -8.89 -9.57
CA LEU A 168 0.65 -10.34 -9.36
C LEU A 168 0.89 -11.09 -10.67
N GLY A 169 0.14 -10.75 -11.74
CA GLY A 169 0.31 -11.37 -13.05
C GLY A 169 1.69 -11.12 -13.63
N THR A 170 2.23 -9.91 -13.48
CA THR A 170 3.61 -9.58 -13.88
C THR A 170 4.62 -10.38 -13.05
N SER A 171 4.38 -10.55 -11.76
CA SER A 171 5.23 -11.34 -10.85
C SER A 171 5.30 -12.80 -11.28
N PHE A 172 4.15 -13.43 -11.53
CA PHE A 172 4.05 -14.82 -12.01
C PHE A 172 4.68 -15.00 -13.38
N PHE A 173 4.45 -14.06 -14.29
CA PHE A 173 5.12 -14.06 -15.59
C PHE A 173 6.64 -14.03 -15.43
N CYS A 174 7.18 -13.04 -14.68
CA CYS A 174 8.62 -12.85 -14.52
C CYS A 174 9.32 -14.06 -13.88
N VAL A 175 8.76 -14.64 -12.81
CA VAL A 175 9.37 -15.78 -12.13
C VAL A 175 9.24 -17.08 -12.92
N GLY A 176 8.17 -17.20 -13.73
CA GLY A 176 7.82 -18.38 -14.50
C GLY A 176 8.50 -18.49 -15.87
N VAL A 177 9.03 -17.40 -16.45
CA VAL A 177 9.75 -17.47 -17.74
C VAL A 177 10.91 -18.46 -17.63
N GLY A 178 10.91 -19.46 -18.51
CA GLY A 178 11.94 -20.50 -18.55
C GLY A 178 11.77 -21.64 -17.53
N LYS A 179 10.65 -21.67 -16.79
CA LYS A 179 10.30 -22.74 -15.84
C LYS A 179 8.96 -23.38 -16.22
N GLN A 180 8.75 -24.64 -15.84
CA GLN A 180 7.46 -25.32 -16.02
C GLN A 180 6.45 -24.86 -14.97
N THR A 181 6.85 -24.87 -13.71
CA THR A 181 6.08 -24.40 -12.55
C THR A 181 7.01 -23.73 -11.55
N VAL A 182 6.44 -22.91 -10.66
CA VAL A 182 7.10 -22.25 -9.53
C VAL A 182 6.24 -22.45 -8.30
N ASP A 183 6.82 -23.02 -7.25
CA ASP A 183 6.10 -23.27 -6.00
C ASP A 183 5.88 -21.96 -5.21
N ILE A 184 4.69 -21.85 -4.61
CA ILE A 184 4.28 -20.78 -3.70
C ILE A 184 4.02 -21.41 -2.33
N ASN A 185 4.45 -20.74 -1.27
CA ASN A 185 4.19 -21.17 0.10
C ASN A 185 2.68 -21.03 0.41
N ILE A 186 1.99 -22.16 0.41
CA ILE A 186 0.53 -22.26 0.58
C ILE A 186 0.08 -21.83 1.98
N ASP A 187 0.93 -22.00 3.00
CA ASP A 187 0.57 -21.67 4.37
C ASP A 187 0.40 -20.15 4.54
N ILE A 188 1.41 -19.38 4.14
CA ILE A 188 1.37 -17.91 4.22
C ILE A 188 0.38 -17.37 3.20
N ALA A 189 0.52 -17.79 1.94
CA ALA A 189 -0.27 -17.24 0.86
C ALA A 189 -1.77 -17.57 1.02
N GLY A 190 -2.10 -18.78 1.48
CA GLY A 190 -3.48 -19.19 1.75
C GLY A 190 -4.16 -18.44 2.89
N ILE A 191 -3.42 -18.12 3.97
CA ILE A 191 -3.94 -17.27 5.06
C ILE A 191 -4.23 -15.88 4.51
N LEU A 192 -3.29 -15.28 3.78
CA LEU A 192 -3.43 -13.92 3.25
C LEU A 192 -4.56 -13.80 2.23
N THR A 193 -4.70 -14.75 1.30
CA THR A 193 -5.80 -14.70 0.31
C THR A 193 -7.16 -14.97 0.94
N SER A 194 -7.22 -15.80 1.99
CA SER A 194 -8.45 -16.00 2.76
C SER A 194 -8.87 -14.71 3.47
N LEU A 195 -7.93 -14.00 4.10
CA LEU A 195 -8.19 -12.68 4.69
C LEU A 195 -8.62 -11.67 3.63
N MET A 196 -7.99 -11.69 2.45
CA MET A 196 -8.31 -10.79 1.34
C MET A 196 -9.76 -10.97 0.86
N ILE A 197 -10.22 -12.22 0.71
CA ILE A 197 -11.62 -12.51 0.37
C ILE A 197 -12.56 -11.90 1.42
N ILE A 198 -12.30 -12.15 2.71
CA ILE A 198 -13.17 -11.68 3.79
C ILE A 198 -13.21 -10.14 3.82
N SER A 199 -12.05 -9.50 3.64
CA SER A 199 -11.91 -8.05 3.60
C SER A 199 -12.66 -7.43 2.42
N CYS A 200 -12.39 -7.90 1.20
CA CYS A 200 -13.02 -7.37 -0.01
C CYS A 200 -14.52 -7.65 -0.05
N SER A 201 -14.96 -8.81 0.48
CA SER A 201 -16.39 -9.10 0.63
C SER A 201 -17.05 -8.10 1.57
N SER A 202 -16.42 -7.82 2.72
CA SER A 202 -16.93 -6.85 3.69
C SER A 202 -17.00 -5.43 3.12
N LEU A 203 -16.02 -5.06 2.28
CA LEU A 203 -15.97 -3.78 1.57
C LEU A 203 -17.12 -3.63 0.56
N ILE A 204 -17.49 -4.69 -0.15
CA ILE A 204 -18.50 -4.69 -1.21
C ILE A 204 -19.94 -4.79 -0.68
N ILE A 205 -20.16 -5.30 0.53
CA ILE A 205 -21.51 -5.52 1.09
C ILE A 205 -22.44 -4.29 0.97
N PRO A 206 -22.03 -3.05 1.29
CA PRO A 206 -22.89 -1.88 1.12
C PRO A 206 -23.33 -1.66 -0.34
N SER A 207 -22.42 -1.88 -1.30
CA SER A 207 -22.71 -1.82 -2.74
C SER A 207 -23.67 -2.93 -3.16
N ALA A 208 -23.43 -4.16 -2.72
CA ALA A 208 -24.29 -5.30 -3.02
C ALA A 208 -25.72 -5.11 -2.47
N LEU A 209 -25.86 -4.55 -1.27
CA LEU A 209 -27.17 -4.27 -0.69
C LEU A 209 -27.91 -3.18 -1.48
N TYR A 210 -27.19 -2.14 -1.92
CA TYR A 210 -27.75 -1.09 -2.78
C TYR A 210 -28.26 -1.66 -4.12
N ILE A 211 -27.47 -2.53 -4.76
CA ILE A 211 -27.85 -3.21 -6.02
C ILE A 211 -29.04 -4.14 -5.81
N ALA A 212 -29.12 -4.84 -4.67
CA ALA A 212 -30.22 -5.76 -4.37
C ALA A 212 -31.52 -5.04 -3.99
N ASN A 213 -31.44 -3.83 -3.42
CA ASN A 213 -32.59 -3.03 -3.03
C ASN A 213 -32.54 -1.62 -3.65
N PRO A 214 -32.64 -1.50 -4.98
CA PRO A 214 -32.67 -0.20 -5.65
C PRO A 214 -34.02 0.47 -5.38
N GLY A 215 -34.11 1.20 -4.27
CA GLY A 215 -35.28 2.00 -3.91
C GLY A 215 -36.28 1.31 -2.98
N SER A 216 -35.87 0.95 -1.76
CA SER A 216 -36.84 0.84 -0.67
C SER A 216 -37.51 2.22 -0.47
N ASN A 217 -38.63 2.42 -1.16
CA ASN A 217 -39.52 3.58 -1.10
C ASN A 217 -40.18 3.69 0.29
N ASP A 218 -39.38 3.81 1.34
CA ASP A 218 -39.90 4.17 2.65
C ASP A 218 -39.95 5.69 2.73
N SER A 219 -41.17 6.25 2.66
CA SER A 219 -41.49 7.66 2.42
C SER A 219 -40.98 8.66 3.48
N ASN A 220 -40.17 8.20 4.43
CA ASN A 220 -39.71 8.98 5.58
C ASN A 220 -38.18 9.21 5.61
N HIS A 221 -37.39 8.59 4.72
CA HIS A 221 -35.93 8.78 4.68
C HIS A 221 -35.44 9.01 3.25
N ASN A 222 -34.54 9.97 3.05
CA ASN A 222 -33.84 10.11 1.78
C ASN A 222 -33.01 8.83 1.54
N PRO A 223 -33.17 8.13 0.40
CA PRO A 223 -32.46 6.87 0.15
C PRO A 223 -30.93 7.01 0.23
N ASN A 224 -30.39 8.19 -0.05
CA ASN A 224 -28.95 8.49 0.08
C ASN A 224 -28.46 8.48 1.54
N ASP A 225 -29.29 8.88 2.51
CA ASP A 225 -28.89 8.97 3.92
C ASP A 225 -28.68 7.57 4.52
N TYR A 226 -29.50 6.60 4.11
CA TYR A 226 -29.36 5.21 4.55
C TYR A 226 -28.05 4.59 4.07
N ILE A 227 -27.72 4.75 2.78
CA ILE A 227 -26.50 4.19 2.17
C ILE A 227 -25.25 4.83 2.79
N LEU A 228 -25.30 6.14 3.03
CA LEU A 228 -24.22 6.88 3.66
C LEU A 228 -23.98 6.42 5.11
N ASN A 229 -25.04 6.28 5.91
CA ASN A 229 -24.94 5.78 7.28
C ASN A 229 -24.46 4.32 7.35
N LEU A 230 -24.92 3.49 6.43
CA LEU A 230 -24.43 2.12 6.27
C LEU A 230 -22.93 2.12 5.93
N SER A 231 -22.51 2.93 4.97
CA SER A 231 -21.10 3.05 4.56
C SER A 231 -20.20 3.52 5.71
N ARG A 232 -20.64 4.50 6.49
CA ARG A 232 -19.91 4.99 7.68
C ARG A 232 -19.78 3.91 8.75
N THR A 233 -20.87 3.18 9.02
CA THR A 233 -20.88 2.10 10.02
C THR A 233 -19.98 0.94 9.59
N THR A 234 -20.09 0.50 8.34
CA THR A 234 -19.20 -0.52 7.76
C THR A 234 -17.75 -0.07 7.81
N SER A 235 -17.47 1.21 7.54
CA SER A 235 -16.10 1.76 7.62
C SER A 235 -15.49 1.68 9.02
N ILE A 236 -16.28 1.98 10.07
CA ILE A 236 -15.84 1.80 11.45
C ILE A 236 -15.50 0.34 11.75
N ILE A 237 -16.34 -0.60 11.29
CA ILE A 237 -16.09 -2.04 11.47
C ILE A 237 -14.81 -2.48 10.74
N LEU A 238 -14.62 -2.05 9.49
CA LEU A 238 -13.42 -2.36 8.71
C LEU A 238 -12.14 -1.83 9.38
N LEU A 239 -12.19 -0.61 9.94
CA LEU A 239 -11.06 -0.04 10.69
C LEU A 239 -10.77 -0.82 11.98
N ILE A 240 -11.80 -1.33 12.67
CA ILE A 240 -11.60 -2.24 13.82
C ILE A 240 -10.91 -3.52 13.35
N PHE A 241 -11.37 -4.12 12.24
CA PHE A 241 -10.71 -5.29 11.65
C PHE A 241 -9.28 -4.99 11.23
N TYR A 242 -8.98 -3.78 10.78
CA TYR A 242 -7.62 -3.36 10.50
C TYR A 242 -6.73 -3.34 11.74
N LEU A 243 -7.21 -2.79 12.86
CA LEU A 243 -6.45 -2.81 14.12
C LEU A 243 -6.18 -4.24 14.61
N LEU A 244 -7.18 -5.12 14.47
CA LEU A 244 -7.00 -6.55 14.76
C LEU A 244 -6.01 -7.21 13.79
N TYR A 245 -6.04 -6.85 12.51
CA TYR A 245 -5.08 -7.31 11.51
C TYR A 245 -3.66 -6.82 11.82
N LEU A 246 -3.46 -5.56 12.21
CA LEU A 246 -2.16 -5.04 12.64
C LEU A 246 -1.62 -5.79 13.86
N PHE A 247 -2.49 -6.10 14.84
CA PHE A 247 -2.12 -6.94 15.98
C PHE A 247 -1.77 -8.38 15.55
N PHE A 248 -2.55 -8.94 14.61
CA PHE A 248 -2.29 -10.24 14.04
C PHE A 248 -0.90 -10.29 13.40
N GLN A 249 -0.64 -9.36 12.48
CA GLN A 249 0.59 -9.25 11.68
C GLN A 249 1.81 -8.89 12.54
N SER A 250 1.70 -7.90 13.42
CA SER A 250 2.87 -7.33 14.10
C SER A 250 3.27 -8.08 15.36
N TYR A 251 2.34 -8.82 15.96
CA TYR A 251 2.55 -9.51 17.24
C TYR A 251 2.35 -11.02 17.11
N THR A 252 1.11 -11.48 16.97
CA THR A 252 0.79 -12.91 17.11
C THR A 252 1.39 -13.79 16.01
N HIS A 253 1.45 -13.27 14.78
CA HIS A 253 1.90 -14.00 13.60
C HIS A 253 3.06 -13.28 12.91
N SER A 254 3.83 -12.48 13.65
CA SER A 254 5.00 -11.75 13.12
C SER A 254 5.96 -12.64 12.33
N HIS A 255 6.17 -13.88 12.75
CA HIS A 255 6.99 -14.86 12.03
C HIS A 255 6.51 -15.17 10.59
N LEU A 256 5.21 -15.05 10.28
CA LEU A 256 4.69 -15.24 8.92
C LEU A 256 5.04 -14.05 7.99
N PHE A 257 5.40 -12.90 8.57
CA PHE A 257 5.67 -11.66 7.86
C PHE A 257 7.12 -11.21 7.98
N THR A 258 7.95 -11.96 8.70
CA THR A 258 9.38 -11.70 8.87
C THR A 258 10.13 -12.73 8.04
N GLU A 259 10.27 -12.50 6.74
CA GLU A 259 11.25 -13.26 5.96
C GLU A 259 12.64 -12.67 6.23
N GLU A 260 13.62 -13.53 6.48
CA GLU A 260 15.03 -13.14 6.63
C GLU A 260 15.48 -12.49 5.32
N GLU A 261 15.57 -11.16 5.31
CA GLU A 261 16.26 -10.45 4.24
C GLU A 261 17.71 -10.93 4.23
N GLU A 262 18.06 -11.88 3.35
CA GLU A 262 19.45 -12.06 2.95
C GLU A 262 19.93 -10.69 2.46
N ASP A 263 20.90 -10.12 3.17
CA ASP A 263 21.50 -8.79 3.03
C ASP A 263 21.73 -8.39 1.55
N GLU A 264 20.67 -8.02 0.84
CA GLU A 264 20.78 -7.26 -0.38
C GLU A 264 21.21 -5.88 0.08
N GLN A 265 22.45 -5.55 -0.25
CA GLN A 265 23.17 -4.32 0.04
C GLN A 265 22.39 -3.10 -0.46
N SER A 266 21.30 -2.75 0.22
CA SER A 266 20.58 -1.51 0.04
C SER A 266 21.37 -0.44 0.78
N ASP A 267 21.53 0.71 0.16
CA ASP A 267 22.17 1.86 0.78
C ASP A 267 21.34 2.28 2.00
N LYS A 268 21.68 1.74 3.18
CA LYS A 268 20.96 2.00 4.43
C LYS A 268 21.04 3.49 4.73
N LEU A 269 19.87 4.12 4.80
CA LEU A 269 19.74 5.53 5.15
C LEU A 269 19.71 5.68 6.68
N SER A 270 20.31 6.75 7.20
CA SER A 270 20.12 7.08 8.62
C SER A 270 18.66 7.46 8.88
N THR A 271 18.14 7.16 10.07
CA THR A 271 16.74 7.43 10.46
C THR A 271 16.32 8.88 10.17
N TRP A 272 17.22 9.84 10.42
CA TRP A 272 16.99 11.27 10.14
C TRP A 272 16.89 11.57 8.64
N SER A 273 17.75 10.94 7.83
CA SER A 273 17.72 11.08 6.37
C SER A 273 16.45 10.45 5.79
N SER A 274 16.10 9.24 6.20
CA SER A 274 14.86 8.56 5.79
C SER A 274 13.63 9.39 6.14
N SER A 275 13.57 9.95 7.35
CA SER A 275 12.47 10.82 7.78
C SER A 275 12.38 12.09 6.94
N THR A 276 13.51 12.73 6.63
CA THR A 276 13.54 13.97 5.83
C THR A 276 13.10 13.71 4.39
N VAL A 277 13.61 12.64 3.77
CA VAL A 277 13.23 12.25 2.40
C VAL A 277 11.75 11.86 2.36
N LEU A 278 11.25 11.13 3.35
CA LEU A 278 9.85 10.74 3.45
C LEU A 278 8.92 11.96 3.50
N ILE A 279 9.23 12.95 4.33
CA ILE A 279 8.44 14.19 4.44
C ILE A 279 8.46 14.97 3.12
N LEU A 280 9.63 15.14 2.49
CA LEU A 280 9.76 15.86 1.23
C LEU A 280 8.99 15.17 0.09
N ALA A 281 9.09 13.84 0.01
CA ALA A 281 8.34 13.05 -0.96
C ALA A 281 6.83 13.18 -0.72
N THR A 282 6.39 13.08 0.54
CA THR A 282 4.97 13.25 0.93
C THR A 282 4.42 14.60 0.49
N VAL A 283 5.16 15.69 0.74
CA VAL A 283 4.78 17.04 0.29
C VAL A 283 4.75 17.13 -1.24
N GLY A 284 5.75 16.56 -1.92
CA GLY A 284 5.78 16.52 -3.38
C GLY A 284 4.58 15.79 -3.98
N VAL A 285 4.22 14.63 -3.41
CA VAL A 285 3.04 13.85 -3.80
C VAL A 285 1.78 14.67 -3.58
N ALA A 286 1.64 15.33 -2.43
CA ALA A 286 0.47 16.17 -2.14
C ALA A 286 0.30 17.33 -3.13
N VAL A 287 1.38 18.06 -3.42
CA VAL A 287 1.33 19.18 -4.39
C VAL A 287 1.01 18.70 -5.80
N CYS A 288 1.68 17.64 -6.27
CA CYS A 288 1.41 17.11 -7.61
C CYS A 288 0.01 16.50 -7.72
N SER A 289 -0.47 15.86 -6.65
CA SER A 289 -1.81 15.28 -6.55
C SER A 289 -2.90 16.35 -6.66
N ASP A 290 -2.78 17.46 -5.93
CA ASP A 290 -3.76 18.57 -6.00
C ASP A 290 -3.86 19.09 -7.45
N TYR A 291 -2.74 19.42 -8.11
CA TYR A 291 -2.77 19.86 -9.52
C TYR A 291 -3.25 18.78 -10.51
N LEU A 292 -3.01 17.50 -10.21
CA LEU A 292 -3.50 16.39 -11.02
C LEU A 292 -5.02 16.31 -10.95
N ILE A 293 -5.60 16.37 -9.75
CA ILE A 293 -7.06 16.34 -9.55
C ILE A 293 -7.72 17.57 -10.18
N ASP A 294 -7.16 18.77 -9.98
CA ASP A 294 -7.69 20.02 -10.53
C ASP A 294 -7.74 20.03 -12.08
N SER A 295 -6.91 19.20 -12.72
CA SER A 295 -6.82 19.12 -14.19
C SER A 295 -7.58 17.93 -14.80
N VAL A 296 -8.27 17.13 -13.98
CA VAL A 296 -9.04 15.97 -14.44
C VAL A 296 -10.09 16.37 -15.49
N ASP A 297 -10.87 17.41 -15.24
CA ASP A 297 -11.97 17.82 -16.12
C ASP A 297 -11.48 18.08 -17.55
N GLY A 298 -10.42 18.88 -17.68
CA GLY A 298 -9.87 19.18 -19.00
C GLY A 298 -9.12 18.00 -19.64
N PHE A 299 -8.70 17.00 -18.86
CA PHE A 299 -8.16 15.74 -19.40
C PHE A 299 -9.28 14.81 -19.91
N VAL A 300 -10.38 14.71 -19.17
CA VAL A 300 -11.62 14.02 -19.58
C VAL A 300 -12.14 14.60 -20.89
N GLU A 301 -12.25 15.93 -21.00
CA GLU A 301 -12.70 16.61 -22.22
C GLU A 301 -11.76 16.40 -23.41
N ALA A 302 -10.43 16.40 -23.17
CA ALA A 302 -9.44 16.26 -24.23
C ALA A 302 -9.36 14.85 -24.81
N LEU A 303 -9.50 13.81 -23.99
CA LEU A 303 -9.37 12.41 -24.41
C LEU A 303 -10.70 11.66 -24.55
N GLY A 304 -11.81 12.23 -24.08
CA GLY A 304 -13.13 11.59 -24.11
C GLY A 304 -13.22 10.33 -23.26
N VAL A 305 -12.54 10.30 -22.10
CA VAL A 305 -12.50 9.17 -21.18
C VAL A 305 -13.31 9.45 -19.92
N SER A 306 -13.92 8.42 -19.33
CA SER A 306 -14.73 8.55 -18.11
C SER A 306 -13.91 8.89 -16.87
N ARG A 307 -14.53 9.56 -15.89
CA ARG A 307 -13.90 9.80 -14.57
C ARG A 307 -13.59 8.49 -13.87
N SER A 308 -14.48 7.51 -13.99
CA SER A 308 -14.27 6.16 -13.48
C SER A 308 -13.10 5.45 -14.14
N PHE A 309 -12.84 5.65 -15.44
CA PHE A 309 -11.64 5.10 -16.08
C PHE A 309 -10.36 5.73 -15.52
N ILE A 310 -10.34 7.05 -15.31
CA ILE A 310 -9.20 7.73 -14.66
C ILE A 310 -8.99 7.19 -13.25
N GLY A 311 -10.06 7.11 -12.46
CA GLY A 311 -10.03 6.57 -11.11
C GLY A 311 -9.56 5.11 -11.09
N LEU A 312 -10.15 4.23 -11.88
CA LEU A 312 -9.93 2.77 -11.79
C LEU A 312 -8.66 2.27 -12.48
N ILE A 313 -8.20 2.93 -13.55
CA ILE A 313 -7.04 2.49 -14.33
C ILE A 313 -5.86 3.43 -14.14
N ILE A 314 -6.04 4.73 -14.32
CA ILE A 314 -4.92 5.67 -14.40
C ILE A 314 -4.31 5.91 -13.02
N VAL A 315 -5.11 6.32 -12.03
CA VAL A 315 -4.63 6.68 -10.69
C VAL A 315 -3.91 5.51 -9.97
N PRO A 316 -4.45 4.28 -9.97
CA PRO A 316 -3.82 3.09 -9.36
C PRO A 316 -2.44 2.73 -9.89
N ILE A 317 -2.15 3.01 -11.16
CA ILE A 317 -0.83 2.71 -11.75
C ILE A 317 0.26 3.49 -11.01
N VAL A 318 -0.04 4.73 -10.62
CA VAL A 318 0.87 5.59 -9.89
C VAL A 318 0.97 5.20 -8.42
N GLY A 319 -0.16 4.99 -7.74
CA GLY A 319 -0.18 4.57 -6.33
C GLY A 319 0.63 3.30 -6.11
N ASN A 320 0.40 2.31 -6.98
CA ASN A 320 1.06 1.02 -6.90
C ASN A 320 2.46 0.98 -7.55
N ALA A 321 2.98 2.08 -8.10
CA ALA A 321 4.24 2.06 -8.86
C ALA A 321 5.42 1.54 -8.03
N GLY A 322 5.52 1.97 -6.76
CA GLY A 322 6.56 1.51 -5.83
C GLY A 322 6.47 0.01 -5.57
N CYS A 323 5.28 -0.46 -5.20
CA CYS A 323 4.99 -1.89 -4.98
C CYS A 323 5.29 -2.72 -6.24
N TYR A 324 4.89 -2.24 -7.43
CA TYR A 324 5.16 -2.91 -8.70
C TYR A 324 6.66 -3.12 -8.94
N VAL A 325 7.48 -2.10 -8.74
CA VAL A 325 8.93 -2.20 -8.94
C VAL A 325 9.56 -3.19 -7.97
N ALA A 326 9.20 -3.13 -6.68
CA ALA A 326 9.73 -4.02 -5.65
C ALA A 326 9.36 -5.50 -5.91
N THR A 327 8.08 -5.77 -6.16
CA THR A 327 7.55 -7.13 -6.38
C THR A 327 8.08 -7.77 -7.67
N VAL A 328 8.23 -6.99 -8.75
CA VAL A 328 8.84 -7.47 -9.99
C VAL A 328 10.32 -7.79 -9.78
N LYS A 329 11.04 -6.96 -9.00
CA LYS A 329 12.44 -7.24 -8.64
C LYS A 329 12.57 -8.55 -7.88
N TRP A 330 11.77 -8.76 -6.84
CA TRP A 330 11.75 -10.01 -6.07
C TRP A 330 11.35 -11.22 -6.91
N SER A 331 10.38 -11.06 -7.81
CA SER A 331 9.95 -12.14 -8.70
C SER A 331 11.06 -12.59 -9.65
N ARG A 332 11.88 -11.65 -10.16
CA ARG A 332 13.05 -11.96 -11.01
C ARG A 332 14.17 -12.66 -10.25
N THR A 333 14.30 -12.42 -8.94
CA THR A 333 15.27 -13.11 -8.09
C THR A 333 14.74 -14.42 -7.51
N GLY A 334 13.50 -14.82 -7.85
CA GLY A 334 12.89 -16.06 -7.38
C GLY A 334 12.20 -15.95 -6.03
N LYS A 335 12.16 -14.76 -5.41
CA LYS A 335 11.50 -14.48 -4.12
C LYS A 335 10.00 -14.23 -4.31
N ILE A 336 9.28 -15.20 -4.90
CA ILE A 336 7.86 -15.04 -5.25
C ILE A 336 6.95 -14.98 -4.02
N ASN A 337 7.29 -15.70 -2.93
CA ASN A 337 6.50 -15.70 -1.69
C ASN A 337 6.42 -14.31 -1.06
N LEU A 338 7.55 -13.59 -1.05
CA LEU A 338 7.61 -12.20 -0.61
C LEU A 338 6.73 -11.31 -1.49
N ALA A 339 6.83 -11.45 -2.81
CA ALA A 339 6.03 -10.67 -3.75
C ALA A 339 4.52 -10.90 -3.54
N VAL A 340 4.08 -12.16 -3.45
CA VAL A 340 2.67 -12.50 -3.18
C VAL A 340 2.22 -11.91 -1.84
N SER A 341 3.02 -12.06 -0.79
CA SER A 341 2.68 -11.58 0.56
C SER A 341 2.53 -10.06 0.61
N VAL A 342 3.41 -9.32 -0.05
CA VAL A 342 3.34 -7.84 -0.14
C VAL A 342 2.14 -7.39 -0.97
N ILE A 343 1.87 -8.03 -2.11
CA ILE A 343 0.73 -7.70 -2.98
C ILE A 343 -0.60 -7.90 -2.25
N VAL A 344 -0.78 -9.06 -1.61
CA VAL A 344 -2.00 -9.38 -0.86
C VAL A 344 -2.09 -8.53 0.41
N GLY A 345 -0.97 -8.26 1.07
CA GLY A 345 -0.89 -7.36 2.22
C GLY A 345 -1.33 -5.92 1.89
N SER A 346 -0.84 -5.36 0.79
CA SER A 346 -1.28 -4.04 0.29
C SER A 346 -2.78 -4.04 -0.03
N THR A 347 -3.30 -5.11 -0.62
CA THR A 347 -4.74 -5.26 -0.88
C THR A 347 -5.57 -5.24 0.41
N LEU A 348 -5.11 -5.94 1.45
CA LEU A 348 -5.73 -5.92 2.78
C LEU A 348 -5.72 -4.52 3.39
N GLN A 349 -4.61 -3.79 3.27
CA GLN A 349 -4.49 -2.42 3.77
C GLN A 349 -5.43 -1.46 3.01
N ILE A 350 -5.52 -1.57 1.68
CA ILE A 350 -6.45 -0.74 0.90
C ILE A 350 -7.91 -0.99 1.34
N SER A 351 -8.29 -2.26 1.53
CA SER A 351 -9.66 -2.65 1.85
C SER A 351 -10.05 -2.41 3.31
N LEU A 352 -9.18 -2.70 4.28
CA LEU A 352 -9.46 -2.56 5.71
C LEU A 352 -9.13 -1.17 6.27
N PHE A 353 -8.20 -0.45 5.64
CA PHE A 353 -7.71 0.84 6.15
C PHE A 353 -7.99 1.99 5.19
N VAL A 354 -7.35 2.03 4.01
CA VAL A 354 -7.37 3.23 3.14
C VAL A 354 -8.80 3.61 2.75
N THR A 355 -9.56 2.66 2.23
CA THR A 355 -10.94 2.91 1.76
C THR A 355 -11.88 3.36 2.88
N PRO A 356 -12.00 2.64 4.01
CA PRO A 356 -12.86 3.10 5.11
C PRO A 356 -12.33 4.36 5.80
N PHE A 357 -11.01 4.57 5.83
CA PHE A 357 -10.42 5.81 6.34
C PHE A 357 -10.88 7.01 5.51
N LEU A 358 -10.91 6.90 4.18
CA LEU A 358 -11.40 7.96 3.29
C LEU A 358 -12.89 8.27 3.47
N VAL A 359 -13.72 7.27 3.82
CA VAL A 359 -15.13 7.50 4.22
C VAL A 359 -15.21 8.34 5.49
N ILE A 360 -14.37 8.04 6.50
CA ILE A 360 -14.31 8.82 7.74
C ILE A 360 -13.77 10.23 7.50
N VAL A 361 -12.74 10.38 6.66
CA VAL A 361 -12.24 11.70 6.25
C VAL A 361 -13.34 12.50 5.56
N GLY A 362 -14.04 11.89 4.61
CA GLY A 362 -15.22 12.48 3.95
C GLY A 362 -16.25 12.97 4.97
N TRP A 363 -16.56 12.16 5.98
CA TRP A 363 -17.46 12.55 7.06
C TRP A 363 -16.97 13.76 7.86
N ILE A 364 -15.66 13.84 8.16
CA ILE A 364 -15.06 14.97 8.90
C ILE A 364 -15.10 16.26 8.08
N ILE A 365 -14.83 16.19 6.77
CA ILE A 365 -14.80 17.37 5.87
C ILE A 365 -16.17 17.74 5.31
N GLY A 366 -17.23 17.00 5.64
CA GLY A 366 -18.59 17.26 5.18
C GLY A 366 -18.87 16.84 3.73
N LYS A 367 -18.16 15.83 3.22
CA LYS A 367 -18.36 15.24 1.89
C LYS A 367 -18.97 13.84 2.04
N ASP A 368 -19.96 13.53 1.20
CA ASP A 368 -20.72 12.28 1.27
C ASP A 368 -20.01 11.11 0.57
N MET A 369 -18.81 10.79 1.05
CA MET A 369 -18.08 9.60 0.61
C MET A 369 -18.76 8.33 1.12
N THR A 370 -19.05 7.38 0.22
CA THR A 370 -19.71 6.11 0.53
C THR A 370 -18.88 4.91 0.05
N LEU A 371 -19.25 3.72 0.52
CA LEU A 371 -18.76 2.43 0.02
C LEU A 371 -19.69 1.87 -1.06
N GLN A 372 -20.30 2.76 -1.84
CA GLN A 372 -21.15 2.44 -2.98
C GLN A 372 -20.30 2.56 -4.25
N PHE A 373 -19.74 1.44 -4.67
CA PHE A 373 -19.01 1.29 -5.92
C PHE A 373 -19.96 1.01 -7.07
N ASP A 374 -19.48 1.21 -8.29
CA ASP A 374 -20.27 0.86 -9.46
C ASP A 374 -20.54 -0.65 -9.50
N THR A 375 -21.64 -1.05 -10.16
CA THR A 375 -22.03 -2.46 -10.28
C THR A 375 -20.96 -3.26 -11.02
N PHE A 376 -20.40 -2.71 -12.09
CA PHE A 376 -19.37 -3.37 -12.86
C PHE A 376 -18.05 -3.46 -12.06
N GLU A 377 -17.68 -2.41 -11.33
CA GLU A 377 -16.54 -2.42 -10.39
C GLU A 377 -16.66 -3.52 -9.34
N THR A 378 -17.85 -3.63 -8.75
CA THR A 378 -18.19 -4.63 -7.74
C THR A 378 -18.04 -6.06 -8.28
N ILE A 379 -18.57 -6.32 -9.49
CA ILE A 379 -18.47 -7.63 -10.15
C ILE A 379 -17.01 -7.95 -10.50
N ALA A 380 -16.30 -6.99 -11.10
CA ALA A 380 -14.90 -7.15 -11.49
C ALA A 380 -14.02 -7.46 -10.29
N LEU A 381 -14.19 -6.72 -9.18
CA LEU A 381 -13.45 -6.96 -7.94
C LEU A 381 -13.76 -8.35 -7.36
N THR A 382 -15.04 -8.71 -7.25
CA THR A 382 -15.45 -10.02 -6.71
C THR A 382 -14.86 -11.17 -7.51
N MET A 383 -14.97 -11.13 -8.84
CA MET A 383 -14.44 -12.18 -9.70
C MET A 383 -12.91 -12.25 -9.64
N SER A 384 -12.22 -11.10 -9.61
CA SER A 384 -10.76 -11.05 -9.54
C SER A 384 -10.21 -11.62 -8.24
N VAL A 385 -10.84 -11.27 -7.11
CA VAL A 385 -10.47 -11.78 -5.79
C VAL A 385 -10.65 -13.31 -5.72
N LEU A 386 -11.73 -13.85 -6.31
CA LEU A 386 -11.96 -15.29 -6.38
C LEU A 386 -10.91 -16.00 -7.26
N ILE A 387 -10.64 -15.47 -8.46
CA ILE A 387 -9.63 -16.02 -9.39
C ILE A 387 -8.28 -16.09 -8.69
N VAL A 388 -7.83 -14.99 -8.09
CA VAL A 388 -6.52 -14.91 -7.44
C VAL A 388 -6.43 -15.85 -6.24
N ASN A 389 -7.49 -15.95 -5.44
CA ASN A 389 -7.50 -16.91 -4.33
C ASN A 389 -7.40 -18.36 -4.81
N CYS A 390 -8.05 -18.73 -5.93
CA CYS A 390 -7.88 -20.05 -6.51
C CYS A 390 -6.42 -20.29 -6.95
N LEU A 391 -5.85 -19.37 -7.74
CA LEU A 391 -4.49 -19.52 -8.27
C LEU A 391 -3.43 -19.61 -7.17
N VAL A 392 -3.51 -18.76 -6.16
CA VAL A 392 -2.52 -18.73 -5.08
C VAL A 392 -2.65 -19.95 -4.15
N ARG A 393 -3.88 -20.43 -3.93
CA ARG A 393 -4.14 -21.58 -3.06
C ARG A 393 -3.72 -22.91 -3.67
N ASP A 394 -3.62 -22.98 -4.99
CA ASP A 394 -3.09 -24.16 -5.70
C ASP A 394 -1.61 -24.42 -5.36
N GLY A 395 -0.90 -23.42 -4.83
CA GLY A 395 0.46 -23.57 -4.30
C GLY A 395 1.55 -23.71 -5.35
N GLN A 396 1.19 -23.66 -6.63
CA GLN A 396 2.10 -23.62 -7.74
C GLN A 396 1.57 -22.62 -8.76
N THR A 397 2.46 -21.91 -9.43
CA THR A 397 2.12 -21.01 -10.53
C THR A 397 3.01 -21.21 -11.75
N ASN A 398 2.64 -20.62 -12.88
CA ASN A 398 3.41 -20.65 -14.12
C ASN A 398 3.28 -19.32 -14.88
N TYR A 399 4.11 -19.13 -15.90
CA TYR A 399 4.11 -17.88 -16.66
C TYR A 399 2.79 -17.62 -17.38
N PHE A 400 2.05 -18.67 -17.75
CA PHE A 400 0.81 -18.55 -18.51
C PHE A 400 -0.34 -18.03 -17.64
N GLU A 401 -0.44 -18.47 -16.38
CA GLU A 401 -1.32 -17.86 -15.38
C GLU A 401 -1.02 -16.38 -15.21
N GLY A 402 0.27 -16.00 -15.18
CA GLY A 402 0.68 -14.60 -15.14
C GLY A 402 0.18 -13.78 -16.34
N VAL A 403 0.30 -14.33 -17.55
CA VAL A 403 -0.23 -13.70 -18.78
C VAL A 403 -1.75 -13.58 -18.74
N LEU A 404 -2.47 -14.59 -18.23
CA LEU A 404 -3.93 -14.55 -18.11
C LEU A 404 -4.41 -13.51 -17.10
N LEU A 405 -3.70 -13.33 -15.98
CA LEU A 405 -3.99 -12.27 -15.01
C LEU A 405 -3.79 -10.88 -15.62
N ILE A 406 -2.69 -10.65 -16.34
CA ILE A 406 -2.44 -9.40 -17.07
C ILE A 406 -3.52 -9.18 -18.14
N GLY A 407 -3.85 -10.21 -18.91
CA GLY A 407 -4.91 -10.16 -19.93
C GLY A 407 -6.28 -9.85 -19.34
N THR A 408 -6.58 -10.37 -18.15
CA THR A 408 -7.80 -10.05 -17.41
C THR A 408 -7.84 -8.57 -16.99
N TYR A 409 -6.74 -8.05 -16.44
CA TYR A 409 -6.61 -6.63 -16.11
C TYR A 409 -6.80 -5.73 -17.34
N VAL A 410 -6.15 -6.05 -18.46
CA VAL A 410 -6.29 -5.30 -19.73
C VAL A 410 -7.73 -5.37 -20.26
N THR A 411 -8.39 -6.52 -20.15
CA THR A 411 -9.79 -6.67 -20.58
C THR A 411 -10.71 -5.79 -19.73
N ILE A 412 -10.51 -5.75 -18.41
CA ILE A 412 -11.22 -4.85 -17.51
C ILE A 412 -10.95 -3.38 -17.90
N ALA A 413 -9.69 -3.02 -18.14
CA ALA A 413 -9.31 -1.67 -18.56
C ALA A 413 -10.02 -1.22 -19.85
N ILE A 414 -10.06 -2.09 -20.87
CA ILE A 414 -10.76 -1.83 -22.13
C ILE A 414 -12.27 -1.70 -21.89
N ALA A 415 -12.85 -2.54 -21.03
CA ALA A 415 -14.28 -2.46 -20.70
C ALA A 415 -14.64 -1.11 -20.06
N PHE A 416 -13.82 -0.60 -19.13
CA PHE A 416 -14.01 0.72 -18.53
C PHE A 416 -13.71 1.87 -19.49
N PHE A 417 -12.76 1.70 -20.42
CA PHE A 417 -12.49 2.70 -21.45
C PHE A 417 -13.69 2.92 -22.39
N VAL A 418 -14.45 1.84 -22.67
CA VAL A 418 -15.64 1.90 -23.52
C VAL A 418 -16.90 2.25 -22.73
N HIS A 419 -16.90 2.12 -21.40
CA HIS A 419 -18.05 2.42 -20.56
C HIS A 419 -18.29 3.93 -20.46
N PRO A 420 -19.43 4.47 -20.93
CA PRO A 420 -19.74 5.88 -20.81
C PRO A 420 -19.98 6.26 -19.34
N ASP A 421 -19.68 7.50 -18.96
CA ASP A 421 -20.01 8.01 -17.62
C ASP A 421 -21.51 7.80 -17.33
N SER A 422 -21.82 7.34 -16.12
CA SER A 422 -23.17 6.99 -15.65
C SER A 422 -24.17 8.15 -15.78
N ASP A 423 -23.70 9.41 -15.76
CA ASP A 423 -24.51 10.61 -16.03
C ASP A 423 -25.06 10.66 -17.47
N THR A 424 -24.35 10.08 -18.44
CA THR A 424 -24.79 9.99 -19.83
C THR A 424 -25.83 8.88 -20.01
N ALA A 425 -25.69 7.77 -19.28
CA ALA A 425 -26.61 6.64 -19.34
C ALA A 425 -28.01 7.00 -18.82
N ILE A 426 -28.11 7.83 -17.77
CA ILE A 426 -29.40 8.33 -17.26
C ILE A 426 -30.08 9.26 -18.28
N ASN A 427 -29.33 10.10 -18.97
CA ASN A 427 -29.86 10.98 -20.02
C ASN A 427 -30.34 10.22 -21.27
N LEU A 428 -29.68 9.11 -21.63
CA LEU A 428 -30.16 8.22 -22.70
C LEU A 428 -31.36 7.37 -22.27
N ALA A 429 -31.41 6.86 -21.04
CA ALA A 429 -32.54 6.11 -20.52
C ALA A 429 -33.79 6.98 -20.35
N GLY A 430 -33.63 8.25 -19.96
CA GLY A 430 -34.72 9.24 -19.93
C GLY A 430 -35.19 9.71 -21.31
N SER A 431 -34.41 9.47 -22.37
CA SER A 431 -34.74 9.82 -23.75
C SER A 431 -35.43 8.70 -24.54
N ILE A 432 -35.72 7.55 -23.91
CA ILE A 432 -36.56 6.52 -24.52
C ILE A 432 -38.03 6.92 -24.28
N PRO A 433 -38.78 7.42 -25.28
CA PRO A 433 -40.19 7.69 -25.10
C PRO A 433 -40.90 6.38 -24.71
N ASN A 434 -41.70 6.44 -23.64
CA ASN A 434 -42.58 5.35 -23.19
C ASN A 434 -43.39 4.80 -24.38
N ILE A 435 -42.98 3.66 -24.94
CA ILE A 435 -43.77 2.92 -25.92
C ILE A 435 -44.75 2.03 -25.15
N THR A 436 -45.72 2.65 -24.47
CA THR A 436 -46.82 1.96 -23.77
C THR A 436 -48.19 2.50 -24.18
N ASN A 437 -48.34 2.93 -25.44
CA ASN A 437 -49.64 3.23 -26.06
C ASN A 437 -49.80 2.48 -27.39
N PHE A 438 -49.92 1.15 -27.32
CA PHE A 438 -50.62 0.34 -28.33
C PHE A 438 -51.12 -0.95 -27.66
N ALA A 439 -52.27 -0.84 -26.98
CA ALA A 439 -53.32 -1.88 -26.88
C ALA A 439 -54.54 -1.28 -26.18
#